data_AF-A0A178Z2M1-F1
#
_entry.id   AF-A0A178Z2M1-F1
#
_cell.length_a   1.000
_cell.length_b   1.000
_cell.length_c   1.000
_cell.angle_alpha   90.00
_cell.angle_beta   90.00
_cell.angle_gamma   90.00
#
_symmetry.space_group_name_H-M   'P 1'
#
loop_
_entity.id
_entity.type
_entity.pdbx_description
1 polymer ?
#
loop_
_entity_poly.entity_id
_entity_poly.type
_entity_poly.pdbx_seq_one_letter_code
_entity_poly.pdbx_strand_id
1 'polypeptide(L)'
;MNINAKVRKRSNNEAVVKVTRVRTRIVPGYILAVSDEYGFDGAIKSVMYDVDMVEVRSIMMVRDVKTHIIARRYTNDTGDSYAAEFEIEGKATNSVVKAIVCICTGIVGTVPSMRGMIDPEYISDIRAADHVVMDVPNMNGYKGQYMAKADGVKVYVLCYTFGYVVCMTDPEMTVLSCMVTIDGMNMSELTNRPDVVVAEMIVDGSMVYIDTLGIDGSAKASMDTRRNKCPVTTKTPYMIYRRVWDRMPTTLELQLEPTPNDGIVLVSNYRTLRLKEPTVDLLYMDDKLCASDSGVMVPVANGSVHMEQGTVYEMDVVKMADTSMVMLVRPRQRVTKRMPNPMDVVRRAVVSAVRDPMMDAVLLDITAMSFAMRNRVYTMAQSRVHEKRKVIVIFGAGRFQEWRQMMVSGFSYIAIDPEISVEDLSRRMKRATIMPYDFKRKFDDQVISISKRATTVLWAKCRSEVFIDRTMPTRTMAMMSIPAVFSFSISYHIKVINMLRTEGVPMFGCGFVHDAMPRSGIGRGRVTIRPAGTGRISRSDIISTFGKSTYVEPFLSRSGVPGLVLVKDAMPELWKTVDSNTYDIMDRAVIMSA
;
A
#
# COMPACT_ATOMS: atom_id res chain seq x y z
N MET A 1 48.22 2.48 1.94
CA MET A 1 47.06 1.67 1.49
C MET A 1 47.00 0.42 2.35
N ASN A 2 46.03 0.31 3.27
CA ASN A 2 45.76 -0.95 3.96
C ASN A 2 45.04 -1.87 2.98
N ILE A 3 45.79 -2.72 2.28
CA ILE A 3 45.22 -3.77 1.44
C ILE A 3 44.67 -4.82 2.40
N ASN A 4 43.34 -4.95 2.48
CA ASN A 4 42.68 -6.02 3.23
C ASN A 4 42.91 -7.36 2.50
N ALA A 5 44.13 -7.88 2.59
CA ALA A 5 44.53 -9.17 2.06
C ALA A 5 44.21 -10.25 3.11
N LYS A 6 43.41 -11.24 2.74
CA LYS A 6 43.19 -12.43 3.58
C LYS A 6 43.98 -13.59 3.00
N VAL A 7 44.92 -14.10 3.77
CA VAL A 7 45.61 -15.36 3.47
C VAL A 7 44.66 -16.50 3.82
N ARG A 8 44.42 -17.38 2.85
CA ARG A 8 43.55 -18.55 2.99
C ARG A 8 44.38 -19.79 2.78
N LYS A 9 44.16 -20.81 3.61
CA LYS A 9 44.69 -22.15 3.40
C LYS A 9 43.60 -23.01 2.76
N ARG A 10 43.83 -23.50 1.55
CA ARG A 10 42.90 -24.40 0.85
C ARG A 10 43.04 -25.82 1.39
N SER A 11 42.04 -26.67 1.13
CA SER A 11 42.02 -28.09 1.56
C SER A 11 43.17 -28.93 0.99
N ASN A 12 43.80 -28.48 -0.09
CA ASN A 12 45.02 -29.04 -0.67
C ASN A 12 46.32 -28.49 -0.05
N ASN A 13 46.26 -27.82 1.11
CA ASN A 13 47.36 -27.14 1.79
C ASN A 13 48.01 -25.95 1.03
N GLU A 14 47.50 -25.54 -0.12
CA GLU A 14 47.98 -24.33 -0.80
C GLU A 14 47.51 -23.07 -0.07
N ALA A 15 48.44 -22.14 0.16
CA ALA A 15 48.11 -20.83 0.66
C ALA A 15 47.88 -19.88 -0.52
N VAL A 16 46.76 -19.17 -0.49
CA VAL A 16 46.44 -18.12 -1.47
C VAL A 16 46.12 -16.82 -0.75
N VAL A 17 46.51 -15.70 -1.36
CA VAL A 17 46.11 -14.37 -0.91
C VAL A 17 44.94 -13.91 -1.75
N LYS A 18 43.78 -13.70 -1.11
CA LYS A 18 42.67 -13.01 -1.76
C LYS A 18 42.78 -11.53 -1.49
N VAL A 19 42.99 -10.75 -2.55
CA VAL A 19 43.09 -9.29 -2.50
C VAL A 19 41.82 -8.71 -3.08
N THR A 20 40.99 -8.10 -2.23
CA THR A 20 39.77 -7.44 -2.73
C THR A 20 40.15 -6.17 -3.49
N ARG A 21 39.89 -6.14 -4.79
CA ARG A 21 40.07 -4.96 -5.64
C ARG A 21 38.99 -3.91 -5.40
N VAL A 22 37.74 -4.36 -5.44
CA VAL A 22 36.58 -3.50 -5.36
C VAL A 22 35.55 -4.16 -4.46
N ARG A 23 34.99 -3.39 -3.52
CA ARG A 23 33.76 -3.75 -2.83
C ARG A 23 32.69 -2.77 -3.25
N THR A 24 31.67 -3.27 -3.91
CA THR A 24 30.48 -2.51 -4.24
C THR A 24 29.32 -3.12 -3.49
N ARG A 25 28.72 -2.34 -2.60
CA ARG A 25 27.50 -2.74 -1.94
C ARG A 25 26.36 -2.66 -2.97
N ILE A 26 25.71 -3.77 -3.27
CA ILE A 26 24.67 -3.83 -4.31
C ILE A 26 23.30 -3.51 -3.71
N VAL A 27 23.02 -4.06 -2.53
CA VAL A 27 21.83 -3.79 -1.72
C VAL A 27 22.21 -3.82 -0.25
N PRO A 28 21.40 -3.25 0.66
CA PRO A 28 21.63 -3.39 2.09
C PRO A 28 21.86 -4.85 2.50
N GLY A 29 22.93 -5.10 3.27
CA GLY A 29 23.33 -6.45 3.69
C GLY A 29 24.08 -7.29 2.65
N TYR A 30 24.13 -6.89 1.36
CA TYR A 30 24.83 -7.63 0.30
C TYR A 30 25.99 -6.82 -0.28
N ILE A 31 27.20 -7.36 -0.16
CA ILE A 31 28.43 -6.75 -0.69
C ILE A 31 28.93 -7.62 -1.84
N LEU A 32 28.97 -7.06 -3.05
CA LEU A 32 29.75 -7.65 -4.13
C LEU A 32 31.20 -7.27 -3.94
N ALA A 33 32.04 -8.27 -3.74
CA ALA A 33 33.48 -8.10 -3.68
C ALA A 33 34.11 -8.70 -4.93
N VAL A 34 34.72 -7.87 -5.77
CA VAL A 34 35.62 -8.31 -6.83
C VAL A 34 37.00 -8.45 -6.21
N SER A 35 37.54 -9.65 -6.23
CA SER A 35 38.85 -9.94 -5.65
C SER A 35 39.70 -10.71 -6.64
N ASP A 36 41.00 -10.44 -6.63
CA ASP A 36 41.97 -11.31 -7.28
C ASP A 36 42.48 -12.34 -6.28
N GLU A 37 42.82 -13.53 -6.76
CA GLU A 37 43.54 -14.53 -5.98
C GLU A 37 44.97 -14.67 -6.51
N TYR A 38 45.92 -14.63 -5.60
CA TYR A 38 47.34 -14.82 -5.88
C TYR A 38 47.87 -16.01 -5.08
N GLY A 39 48.86 -16.73 -5.62
CA GLY A 39 49.61 -17.71 -4.83
C GLY A 39 50.30 -17.01 -3.65
N PHE A 40 50.32 -17.67 -2.48
CA PHE A 40 51.05 -17.20 -1.31
C PHE A 40 52.20 -18.16 -1.00
N ASP A 41 53.42 -17.68 -1.17
CA ASP A 41 54.69 -18.35 -0.91
C ASP A 41 55.34 -17.90 0.41
N GLY A 42 54.69 -17.00 1.15
CA GLY A 42 55.16 -16.49 2.43
C GLY A 42 54.88 -17.41 3.64
N ALA A 43 55.58 -17.15 4.75
CA ALA A 43 55.31 -17.79 6.03
C ALA A 43 54.22 -17.03 6.82
N ILE A 44 53.16 -17.73 7.23
CA ILE A 44 52.10 -17.15 8.09
C ILE A 44 52.66 -17.02 9.51
N LYS A 45 52.96 -15.78 9.94
CA LYS A 45 53.57 -15.51 11.26
C LYS A 45 52.60 -15.64 12.44
N SER A 46 51.31 -15.40 12.22
CA SER A 46 50.27 -15.50 13.25
C SER A 46 48.90 -15.61 12.59
N VAL A 47 48.05 -16.52 13.08
CA VAL A 47 46.65 -16.62 12.68
C VAL A 47 45.82 -15.99 13.80
N MET A 48 45.00 -15.00 13.48
CA MET A 48 44.20 -14.30 14.50
C MET A 48 43.02 -15.13 15.03
N TYR A 49 42.56 -16.14 14.28
CA TYR A 49 41.43 -17.00 14.65
C TYR A 49 41.62 -18.39 14.03
N ASP A 50 41.45 -19.44 14.83
CA ASP A 50 41.31 -20.79 14.29
C ASP A 50 39.84 -20.99 13.86
N VAL A 51 39.63 -21.46 12.63
CA VAL A 51 38.28 -21.53 12.05
C VAL A 51 38.16 -22.83 11.29
N ASP A 52 37.30 -23.72 11.79
CA ASP A 52 36.92 -24.93 11.07
C ASP A 52 35.97 -24.56 9.94
N MET A 53 36.37 -24.86 8.71
CA MET A 53 35.65 -24.45 7.51
C MET A 53 35.17 -25.66 6.73
N VAL A 54 33.85 -25.75 6.53
CA VAL A 54 33.20 -26.72 5.66
C VAL A 54 32.76 -26.01 4.39
N GLU A 55 33.26 -26.46 3.23
CA GLU A 55 32.95 -25.89 1.92
C GLU A 55 32.11 -26.85 1.08
N VAL A 56 31.05 -26.32 0.48
CA VAL A 56 30.24 -27.00 -0.53
C VAL A 56 30.32 -26.21 -1.82
N ARG A 57 30.68 -26.89 -2.92
CA ARG A 57 30.74 -26.31 -4.26
C ARG A 57 29.66 -26.89 -5.15
N SER A 58 29.06 -26.04 -5.97
CA SER A 58 28.16 -26.43 -7.05
C SER A 58 28.40 -25.55 -8.27
N ILE A 59 28.04 -26.04 -9.45
CA ILE A 59 28.15 -25.30 -10.70
C ILE A 59 26.75 -25.11 -11.26
N MET A 60 26.43 -23.86 -11.63
CA MET A 60 25.15 -23.48 -12.22
C MET A 60 25.38 -22.68 -13.49
N MET A 61 24.59 -22.95 -14.52
CA MET A 61 24.54 -22.13 -15.73
C MET A 61 23.46 -21.05 -15.56
N VAL A 62 23.84 -19.78 -15.67
CA VAL A 62 22.90 -18.65 -15.62
C VAL A 62 23.06 -17.82 -16.89
N ARG A 63 22.07 -17.88 -17.78
CA ARG A 63 22.10 -17.17 -19.09
C ARG A 63 23.41 -17.43 -19.84
N ASP A 64 23.76 -18.70 -19.98
CA ASP A 64 24.98 -19.19 -20.64
C ASP A 64 26.30 -18.83 -19.97
N VAL A 65 26.25 -18.23 -18.77
CA VAL A 65 27.43 -17.96 -17.95
C VAL A 65 27.57 -19.01 -16.86
N LYS A 66 28.72 -19.69 -16.86
CA LYS A 66 29.07 -20.68 -15.84
C LYS A 66 29.40 -19.97 -14.53
N THR A 67 28.62 -20.29 -13.50
CA THR A 67 28.73 -19.69 -12.17
C THR A 67 29.00 -20.79 -11.16
N HIS A 68 30.11 -20.68 -10.43
CA HIS A 68 30.37 -21.53 -9.28
C HIS A 68 29.73 -20.93 -8.04
N ILE A 69 28.97 -21.76 -7.35
CA ILE A 69 28.34 -21.45 -6.07
C ILE A 69 29.18 -22.12 -5.00
N ILE A 70 29.71 -21.32 -4.08
CA ILE A 70 30.56 -21.81 -3.00
C ILE A 70 29.94 -21.41 -1.67
N ALA A 71 29.31 -22.37 -0.99
CA ALA A 71 28.78 -22.17 0.35
C ALA A 71 29.82 -22.62 1.38
N ARG A 72 30.03 -21.82 2.42
CA ARG A 72 30.96 -22.11 3.51
C ARG A 72 30.27 -21.96 4.85
N ARG A 73 30.49 -22.95 5.72
CA ARG A 73 30.27 -22.83 7.16
C ARG A 73 31.62 -22.63 7.83
N TYR A 74 31.76 -21.57 8.60
CA TYR A 74 32.90 -21.30 9.45
C TYR A 74 32.46 -21.55 10.90
N THR A 75 33.22 -22.35 11.62
CA THR A 75 33.00 -22.65 13.03
C THR A 75 34.17 -22.05 13.79
N ASN A 76 33.90 -21.17 14.75
CA ASN A 76 34.93 -20.58 15.60
C ASN A 76 34.45 -20.51 17.06
N ASP A 77 35.28 -19.96 17.94
CA ASP A 77 34.99 -19.83 19.37
C ASP A 77 33.72 -18.99 19.68
N THR A 78 33.26 -18.18 18.71
CA THR A 78 32.05 -17.36 18.83
C THR A 78 30.79 -18.01 18.23
N GLY A 79 30.93 -19.18 17.61
CA GLY A 79 29.84 -19.96 17.02
C GLY A 79 30.00 -20.20 15.52
N ASP A 80 28.88 -20.63 14.91
CA ASP A 80 28.79 -20.86 13.47
C ASP A 80 28.52 -19.56 12.71
N SER A 81 29.22 -19.36 11.59
CA SER A 81 28.86 -18.36 10.59
C SER A 81 28.84 -18.96 9.19
N TYR A 82 27.96 -18.45 8.33
CA TYR A 82 27.72 -18.98 7.00
C TYR A 82 27.99 -17.91 5.95
N ALA A 83 28.63 -18.29 4.84
CA ALA A 83 28.82 -17.41 3.69
C ALA A 83 28.56 -18.15 2.39
N ALA A 84 27.98 -17.46 1.41
CA ALA A 84 27.91 -17.93 0.04
C ALA A 84 28.71 -16.98 -0.86
N GLU A 85 29.66 -17.52 -1.62
CA GLU A 85 30.39 -16.81 -2.68
C GLU A 85 29.88 -17.32 -4.04
N PHE A 86 29.77 -16.40 -5.00
CA PHE A 86 29.42 -16.70 -6.39
C PHE A 86 30.57 -16.27 -7.27
N GLU A 87 31.22 -17.23 -7.91
CA GLU A 87 32.32 -17.00 -8.82
C GLU A 87 31.83 -17.16 -10.25
N ILE A 88 31.96 -16.09 -11.03
CA ILE A 88 31.47 -16.05 -12.40
C ILE A 88 32.67 -16.26 -13.33
N GLU A 89 32.65 -17.34 -14.12
CA GLU A 89 33.69 -17.55 -15.13
C GLU A 89 33.46 -16.58 -16.31
N GLY A 90 34.44 -15.71 -16.59
CA GLY A 90 34.42 -14.78 -17.72
C GLY A 90 33.85 -13.39 -17.42
N LYS A 91 33.42 -12.67 -18.46
CA LYS A 91 32.82 -11.33 -18.32
C LYS A 91 31.32 -11.46 -18.00
N ALA A 92 30.90 -11.01 -16.83
CA ALA A 92 29.49 -10.85 -16.51
C ALA A 92 29.02 -9.41 -16.77
N THR A 93 27.89 -9.28 -17.47
CA THR A 93 27.14 -8.02 -17.53
C THR A 93 26.33 -7.84 -16.24
N ASN A 94 25.89 -6.61 -15.95
CA ASN A 94 25.01 -6.34 -14.80
C ASN A 94 23.75 -7.21 -14.80
N SER A 95 23.23 -7.54 -15.99
CA SER A 95 22.06 -8.39 -16.14
C SER A 95 22.32 -9.86 -15.73
N VAL A 96 23.52 -10.38 -16.00
CA VAL A 96 23.95 -11.72 -15.57
C VAL A 96 24.16 -11.75 -14.06
N VAL A 97 24.87 -10.77 -13.49
CA VAL A 97 25.04 -10.64 -12.04
C VAL A 97 23.68 -10.59 -11.34
N LYS A 98 22.74 -9.80 -11.88
CA LYS A 98 21.37 -9.70 -11.37
C LYS A 98 20.65 -11.04 -11.43
N ALA A 99 20.73 -11.76 -12.54
CA ALA A 99 20.11 -13.08 -12.68
C ALA A 99 20.65 -14.07 -11.65
N ILE A 100 21.97 -14.10 -11.44
CA ILE A 100 22.63 -14.94 -10.44
C ILE A 100 22.11 -14.59 -9.04
N VAL A 101 22.17 -13.32 -8.63
CA VAL A 101 21.67 -12.88 -7.33
C VAL A 101 20.21 -13.28 -7.14
N CYS A 102 19.36 -13.09 -8.15
CA CYS A 102 17.94 -13.44 -8.09
C CYS A 102 17.71 -14.94 -7.89
N ILE A 103 18.42 -15.79 -8.64
CA ILE A 103 18.33 -17.24 -8.50
C ILE A 103 18.78 -17.66 -7.10
N CYS A 104 19.89 -17.09 -6.62
CA CYS A 104 20.47 -17.47 -5.34
C CYS A 104 19.59 -17.05 -4.16
N THR A 105 18.97 -15.87 -4.22
CA THR A 105 17.95 -15.46 -3.24
C THR A 105 16.68 -16.32 -3.32
N GLY A 106 16.38 -16.90 -4.48
CA GLY A 106 15.23 -17.78 -4.68
C GLY A 106 15.44 -19.23 -4.22
N ILE A 107 16.69 -19.72 -4.20
CA ILE A 107 17.02 -21.12 -3.86
C ILE A 107 17.06 -21.38 -2.34
N VAL A 108 17.19 -20.35 -1.50
CA VAL A 108 17.20 -20.53 -0.03
C VAL A 108 15.82 -21.05 0.43
N GLY A 109 15.70 -22.37 0.60
CA GLY A 109 14.44 -23.12 0.63
C GLY A 109 13.48 -22.84 1.79
N THR A 110 13.87 -22.03 2.77
CA THR A 110 13.00 -21.56 3.87
C THR A 110 12.15 -20.35 3.47
N VAL A 111 12.53 -19.64 2.42
CA VAL A 111 12.08 -18.28 2.16
C VAL A 111 10.87 -18.20 1.21
N PRO A 112 10.87 -18.86 0.03
CA PRO A 112 9.68 -18.94 -0.82
C PRO A 112 8.55 -19.77 -0.18
N SER A 113 8.91 -20.78 0.62
CA SER A 113 7.96 -21.60 1.38
C SER A 113 7.24 -20.79 2.45
N MET A 114 7.95 -19.94 3.21
CA MET A 114 7.34 -19.00 4.18
C MET A 114 6.37 -18.02 3.51
N ARG A 115 6.69 -17.50 2.31
CA ARG A 115 5.74 -16.67 1.55
C ARG A 115 4.45 -17.42 1.23
N GLY A 116 4.57 -18.67 0.77
CA GLY A 116 3.42 -19.51 0.45
C GLY A 116 2.50 -19.80 1.64
N MET A 117 2.99 -19.59 2.85
CA MET A 117 2.22 -19.77 4.08
C MET A 117 1.42 -18.54 4.50
N ILE A 118 1.76 -17.34 4.02
CA ILE A 118 1.00 -16.12 4.36
C ILE A 118 -0.30 -16.12 3.55
N ASP A 119 -1.42 -15.88 4.22
CA ASP A 119 -2.72 -15.75 3.58
C ASP A 119 -2.68 -14.65 2.51
N PRO A 120 -2.94 -14.96 1.22
CA PRO A 120 -2.95 -13.96 0.15
C PRO A 120 -3.93 -12.81 0.40
N GLU A 121 -5.03 -13.05 1.12
CA GLU A 121 -5.94 -11.98 1.53
C GLU A 121 -5.29 -11.06 2.56
N TYR A 122 -4.57 -11.62 3.52
CA TYR A 122 -3.84 -10.85 4.51
C TYR A 122 -2.76 -9.98 3.85
N ILE A 123 -2.03 -10.50 2.85
CA ILE A 123 -1.09 -9.69 2.05
C ILE A 123 -1.83 -8.53 1.36
N SER A 124 -3.01 -8.81 0.78
CA SER A 124 -3.83 -7.78 0.15
C SER A 124 -4.27 -6.72 1.15
N ASP A 125 -4.67 -7.13 2.36
CA ASP A 125 -5.10 -6.22 3.42
C ASP A 125 -3.93 -5.37 3.93
N ILE A 126 -2.76 -5.96 4.16
CA ILE A 126 -1.52 -5.26 4.52
C ILE A 126 -1.16 -4.21 3.46
N ARG A 127 -1.19 -4.58 2.17
CA ARG A 127 -0.92 -3.64 1.08
C ARG A 127 -1.97 -2.55 0.96
N ALA A 128 -3.23 -2.84 1.30
CA ALA A 128 -4.29 -1.85 1.34
C ALA A 128 -4.18 -0.93 2.56
N ALA A 129 -3.58 -1.40 3.65
CA ALA A 129 -3.29 -0.64 4.86
C ALA A 129 -2.01 0.22 4.74
N ASP A 130 -1.08 -0.16 3.87
CA ASP A 130 0.15 0.58 3.59
C ASP A 130 -0.19 1.97 3.01
N HIS A 131 0.38 3.01 3.62
CA HIS A 131 0.05 4.39 3.29
C HIS A 131 0.42 4.73 1.85
N VAL A 132 -0.46 5.49 1.18
CA VAL A 132 -0.14 6.09 -0.11
C VAL A 132 0.99 7.09 0.09
N VAL A 133 2.10 6.86 -0.60
CA VAL A 133 3.25 7.77 -0.64
C VAL A 133 3.10 8.70 -1.83
N MET A 134 3.26 10.00 -1.62
CA MET A 134 3.20 11.01 -2.67
C MET A 134 4.40 11.92 -2.63
N ASP A 135 4.93 12.23 -3.81
CA ASP A 135 5.95 13.26 -3.97
C ASP A 135 5.25 14.60 -4.18
N VAL A 136 5.59 15.56 -3.32
CA VAL A 136 5.11 16.94 -3.39
C VAL A 136 6.31 17.89 -3.38
N PRO A 137 6.34 18.94 -4.21
CA PRO A 137 7.42 19.91 -4.22
C PRO A 137 7.29 20.93 -3.07
N ASN A 138 6.15 20.98 -2.37
CA ASN A 138 5.94 21.83 -1.21
C ASN A 138 5.05 21.11 -0.18
N MET A 139 5.41 21.22 1.11
CA MET A 139 4.64 20.68 2.23
C MET A 139 3.82 21.72 3.00
N ASN A 140 3.86 23.00 2.60
CA ASN A 140 3.15 24.08 3.27
C ASN A 140 1.63 23.86 3.21
N GLY A 141 0.98 24.04 4.37
CA GLY A 141 -0.46 23.89 4.51
C GLY A 141 -0.92 22.48 4.84
N TYR A 142 -0.04 21.47 4.76
CA TYR A 142 -0.38 20.11 5.17
C TYR A 142 -0.22 19.88 6.67
N LYS A 143 -1.18 19.17 7.26
CA LYS A 143 -1.10 18.71 8.65
C LYS A 143 -0.50 17.30 8.73
N GLY A 144 0.44 17.11 9.64
CA GLY A 144 1.06 15.82 9.88
C GLY A 144 2.32 15.95 10.72
N GLN A 145 3.03 14.83 10.82
CA GLN A 145 4.30 14.71 11.53
C GLN A 145 5.44 14.68 10.52
N TYR A 146 6.38 15.60 10.65
CA TYR A 146 7.56 15.65 9.80
C TYR A 146 8.63 14.69 10.33
N MET A 147 9.32 14.00 9.43
CA MET A 147 10.43 13.10 9.73
C MET A 147 11.48 13.20 8.63
N ALA A 148 12.74 12.93 8.94
CA ALA A 148 13.78 12.80 7.94
C ALA A 148 13.49 11.55 7.09
N LYS A 149 13.51 11.68 5.76
CA LYS A 149 13.37 10.53 4.88
C LYS A 149 14.66 9.72 4.93
N ALA A 150 14.61 8.48 5.42
CA ALA A 150 15.79 7.63 5.39
C ALA A 150 16.23 7.41 3.93
N ASP A 151 17.53 7.27 3.72
CA ASP A 151 18.08 6.86 2.42
C ASP A 151 18.23 5.34 2.38
N GLY A 152 17.12 4.65 2.09
CA GLY A 152 17.12 3.19 2.06
C GLY A 152 16.06 2.58 1.14
N VAL A 153 15.83 1.29 1.36
CA VAL A 153 14.85 0.50 0.61
C VAL A 153 13.68 0.18 1.52
N LYS A 154 12.46 0.57 1.11
CA LYS A 154 11.23 0.21 1.82
C LYS A 154 11.05 -1.32 1.81
N VAL A 155 10.81 -1.88 2.98
CA VAL A 155 10.66 -3.32 3.21
C VAL A 155 9.50 -3.60 4.17
N TYR A 156 8.90 -4.78 4.02
CA TYR A 156 8.04 -5.38 5.02
C TYR A 156 8.88 -6.27 5.94
N VAL A 157 8.59 -6.23 7.24
CA VAL A 157 9.16 -7.11 8.25
C VAL A 157 8.02 -7.92 8.84
N LEU A 158 7.97 -9.18 8.45
CA LEU A 158 7.01 -10.16 8.94
C LEU A 158 7.55 -10.72 10.24
N CYS A 159 6.92 -10.36 11.35
CA CYS A 159 7.37 -10.71 12.69
C CYS A 159 6.56 -11.92 13.19
N TYR A 160 7.29 -12.97 13.53
CA TYR A 160 6.78 -14.21 14.08
C TYR A 160 7.25 -14.34 15.54
N THR A 161 6.66 -15.25 16.29
CA THR A 161 7.08 -15.56 17.66
C THR A 161 8.53 -16.05 17.72
N PHE A 162 8.98 -16.76 16.68
CA PHE A 162 10.31 -17.35 16.62
C PHE A 162 11.38 -16.49 15.94
N GLY A 163 11.02 -15.35 15.36
CA GLY A 163 11.94 -14.54 14.56
C GLY A 163 11.21 -13.70 13.52
N TYR A 164 11.89 -13.30 12.45
CA TYR A 164 11.30 -12.41 11.45
C TYR A 164 11.83 -12.65 10.03
N VAL A 165 11.05 -12.20 9.05
CA VAL A 165 11.39 -12.24 7.62
C VAL A 165 11.29 -10.83 7.06
N VAL A 166 12.36 -10.36 6.41
CA VAL A 166 12.41 -9.06 5.74
C VAL A 166 12.16 -9.27 4.25
N CYS A 167 11.14 -8.61 3.72
CA CYS A 167 10.71 -8.70 2.33
C CYS A 167 10.72 -7.33 1.66
N MET A 168 11.02 -7.31 0.36
CA MET A 168 10.68 -6.19 -0.52
C MET A 168 9.16 -5.96 -0.51
N THR A 169 8.74 -4.70 -0.69
CA THR A 169 7.32 -4.36 -0.84
C THR A 169 6.78 -4.62 -2.25
N ASP A 170 7.45 -5.46 -3.05
CA ASP A 170 7.03 -5.79 -4.41
C ASP A 170 5.81 -6.75 -4.39
N PRO A 171 5.12 -6.94 -5.54
CA PRO A 171 3.98 -7.86 -5.65
C PRO A 171 4.30 -9.29 -5.23
N GLU A 172 5.57 -9.68 -5.31
CA GLU A 172 6.06 -11.01 -4.96
C GLU A 172 6.52 -11.12 -3.50
N MET A 173 6.56 -10.03 -2.75
CA MET A 173 7.19 -9.94 -1.43
C MET A 173 8.56 -10.63 -1.41
N THR A 174 9.41 -10.29 -2.39
CA THR A 174 10.74 -10.90 -2.53
C THR A 174 11.50 -10.78 -1.22
N VAL A 175 11.82 -11.91 -0.60
CA VAL A 175 12.50 -11.92 0.68
C VAL A 175 13.97 -11.56 0.50
N LEU A 176 14.47 -10.73 1.42
CA LEU A 176 15.83 -10.21 1.45
C LEU A 176 16.66 -10.87 2.55
N SER A 177 16.05 -11.14 3.70
CA SER A 177 16.71 -11.72 4.86
C SER A 177 15.67 -12.39 5.76
N CYS A 178 16.10 -13.37 6.55
CA CYS A 178 15.31 -13.94 7.64
C CYS A 178 16.20 -14.19 8.84
N MET A 179 15.65 -14.05 10.03
CA MET A 179 16.29 -14.41 11.28
C MET A 179 15.38 -15.36 12.04
N VAL A 180 15.92 -16.52 12.43
CA VAL A 180 15.28 -17.46 13.35
C VAL A 180 16.04 -17.38 14.66
N THR A 181 15.32 -17.20 15.76
CA THR A 181 15.89 -16.85 17.07
C THR A 181 15.45 -17.83 18.17
N ILE A 182 15.11 -19.07 17.80
CA ILE A 182 14.73 -20.11 18.76
C ILE A 182 15.99 -20.84 19.22
N ASP A 183 16.29 -20.70 20.51
CA ASP A 183 17.18 -21.60 21.22
C ASP A 183 16.35 -22.84 21.64
N GLY A 184 16.32 -23.89 20.81
CA GLY A 184 15.85 -25.21 21.24
C GLY A 184 14.41 -25.63 20.87
N MET A 185 14.33 -26.54 19.90
CA MET A 185 13.41 -27.66 19.71
C MET A 185 11.90 -27.51 19.47
N ASN A 186 11.23 -26.37 19.62
CA ASN A 186 9.83 -26.26 19.16
C ASN A 186 9.63 -25.03 18.27
N MET A 187 9.72 -25.23 16.94
CA MET A 187 9.17 -24.25 15.99
C MET A 187 7.65 -24.22 16.18
N SER A 188 7.15 -23.24 16.93
CA SER A 188 5.72 -22.94 16.96
C SER A 188 5.21 -22.73 15.52
N GLU A 189 4.00 -23.19 15.24
CA GLU A 189 3.40 -23.18 13.91
C GLU A 189 3.50 -21.79 13.26
N LEU A 190 3.95 -21.76 12.01
CA LEU A 190 4.01 -20.57 11.17
C LEU A 190 2.59 -20.02 10.99
N THR A 191 2.25 -18.94 11.71
CA THR A 191 0.99 -18.24 11.48
C THR A 191 0.93 -17.73 10.04
N ASN A 192 -0.20 -17.94 9.37
CA ASN A 192 -0.45 -17.38 8.05
C ASN A 192 -0.77 -15.88 8.07
N ARG A 193 -0.79 -15.26 9.25
CA ARG A 193 -1.05 -13.83 9.47
C ARG A 193 -0.07 -13.28 10.53
N PRO A 194 1.23 -13.17 10.21
CA PRO A 194 2.23 -12.60 11.12
C PRO A 194 1.97 -11.13 11.39
N ASP A 195 2.58 -10.58 12.43
CA ASP A 195 2.68 -9.14 12.59
C ASP A 195 3.49 -8.56 11.42
N VAL A 196 3.11 -7.37 10.95
CA VAL A 196 3.80 -6.75 9.81
C VAL A 196 4.18 -5.33 10.14
N VAL A 197 5.49 -5.09 10.16
CA VAL A 197 6.09 -3.77 10.27
C VAL A 197 6.59 -3.33 8.90
N VAL A 198 6.47 -2.05 8.61
CA VAL A 198 7.11 -1.38 7.47
C VAL A 198 8.33 -0.67 7.99
N ALA A 199 9.45 -0.91 7.34
CA ALA A 199 10.71 -0.26 7.64
C ALA A 199 11.39 0.20 6.35
N GLU A 200 12.39 1.06 6.51
CA GLU A 200 13.34 1.40 5.47
C GLU A 200 14.69 0.81 5.85
N MET A 201 15.17 -0.15 5.06
CA MET A 201 16.47 -0.77 5.27
C MET A 201 17.55 0.11 4.64
N ILE A 202 18.38 0.74 5.46
CA ILE A 202 19.46 1.60 5.01
C ILE A 202 20.69 0.79 4.59
N VAL A 203 21.65 1.45 3.97
CA VAL A 203 22.80 0.82 3.29
C VAL A 203 23.56 -0.19 4.18
N ASP A 204 23.69 0.04 5.47
CA ASP A 204 24.37 -0.89 6.40
C ASP A 204 23.55 -2.11 6.84
N GLY A 205 22.27 -2.20 6.45
CA GLY A 205 21.34 -3.25 6.84
C GLY A 205 20.49 -2.89 8.05
N SER A 206 20.74 -1.76 8.71
CA SER A 206 19.91 -1.27 9.80
C SER A 206 18.50 -0.93 9.30
N MET A 207 17.52 -1.12 10.17
CA MET A 207 16.10 -0.97 9.82
C MET A 207 15.57 0.31 10.46
N VAL A 208 15.10 1.26 9.65
CA VAL A 208 14.46 2.48 10.13
C VAL A 208 12.96 2.26 10.19
N TYR A 209 12.35 2.36 11.36
CA TYR A 209 10.91 2.15 11.52
C TYR A 209 10.10 3.20 10.73
N ILE A 210 9.05 2.73 10.03
CA ILE A 210 8.07 3.59 9.37
C ILE A 210 6.71 3.45 10.04
N ASP A 211 6.13 2.24 10.04
CA ASP A 211 4.75 2.01 10.50
C ASP A 211 4.51 0.53 10.84
N THR A 212 3.45 0.23 11.59
CA THR A 212 2.98 -1.14 11.84
C THR A 212 1.65 -1.36 11.15
N LEU A 213 1.63 -2.25 10.15
CA LEU A 213 0.44 -2.53 9.33
C LEU A 213 -0.41 -3.66 9.88
N GLY A 214 0.21 -4.62 10.55
CA GLY A 214 -0.45 -5.82 11.05
C GLY A 214 -0.03 -6.16 12.47
N ILE A 215 -1.00 -6.44 13.34
CA ILE A 215 -0.79 -6.90 14.72
C ILE A 215 -1.80 -8.02 15.01
N ASP A 216 -1.35 -9.12 15.62
CA ASP A 216 -2.14 -10.26 16.06
C ASP A 216 -3.04 -10.81 14.94
N GLY A 217 -2.48 -10.92 13.73
CA GLY A 217 -3.17 -11.39 12.54
C GLY A 217 -4.26 -10.45 11.98
N SER A 218 -4.32 -9.21 12.46
CA SER A 218 -5.21 -8.17 11.95
C SER A 218 -4.42 -7.08 11.22
N ALA A 219 -4.72 -6.90 9.93
CA ALA A 219 -4.18 -5.80 9.11
C ALA A 219 -4.88 -4.45 9.39
N LYS A 220 -5.72 -4.41 10.43
CA LYS A 220 -6.50 -3.24 10.86
C LYS A 220 -6.00 -2.71 12.19
N ALA A 221 -4.68 -2.58 12.37
CA ALA A 221 -4.16 -1.81 13.50
C ALA A 221 -4.85 -0.43 13.48
N SER A 222 -5.46 -0.03 14.59
CA SER A 222 -6.13 1.27 14.69
C SER A 222 -5.11 2.37 14.42
N MET A 223 -5.50 3.46 13.75
CA MET A 223 -4.55 4.53 13.40
C MET A 223 -3.82 5.11 14.62
N ASP A 224 -4.47 5.12 15.78
CA ASP A 224 -3.86 5.60 17.03
C ASP A 224 -2.80 4.63 17.59
N THR A 225 -2.92 3.33 17.31
CA THR A 225 -1.92 2.31 17.68
C THR A 225 -0.71 2.25 16.74
N ARG A 226 -0.84 2.76 15.50
CA ARG A 226 0.14 2.57 14.41
C ARG A 226 1.48 3.29 14.61
N ARG A 227 1.48 4.45 15.27
CA ARG A 227 2.66 5.34 15.21
C ARG A 227 3.73 5.12 16.27
N ASN A 228 3.41 4.50 17.42
CA ASN A 228 4.31 4.53 18.58
C ASN A 228 4.47 3.20 19.34
N LYS A 229 3.88 2.10 18.87
CA LYS A 229 4.01 0.80 19.54
C LYS A 229 4.50 -0.27 18.57
N CYS A 230 5.79 -0.57 18.66
CA CYS A 230 6.33 -1.83 18.17
C CYS A 230 5.57 -2.98 18.86
N PRO A 231 5.17 -4.05 18.16
CA PRO A 231 4.55 -5.20 18.79
C PRO A 231 5.49 -5.75 19.87
N VAL A 232 5.04 -5.73 21.14
CA VAL A 232 5.82 -6.17 22.31
C VAL A 232 5.85 -7.71 22.38
N THR A 233 4.96 -8.39 21.66
CA THR A 233 4.73 -9.85 21.75
C THR A 233 5.57 -10.65 20.77
N THR A 234 6.03 -10.08 19.66
CA THR A 234 6.81 -10.78 18.62
C THR A 234 8.26 -10.27 18.57
N LYS A 235 9.19 -11.15 18.22
CA LYS A 235 10.61 -10.76 18.08
C LYS A 235 10.79 -9.96 16.79
N THR A 236 11.36 -8.78 16.91
CA THR A 236 11.62 -7.86 15.79
C THR A 236 13.13 -7.62 15.62
N PRO A 237 13.59 -7.22 14.42
CA PRO A 237 14.95 -6.72 14.27
C PRO A 237 15.12 -5.45 15.11
N TYR A 238 16.35 -5.15 15.49
CA TYR A 238 16.66 -3.82 16.03
C TYR A 238 16.25 -2.75 15.01
N MET A 239 15.38 -1.83 15.43
CA MET A 239 14.89 -0.74 14.61
C MET A 239 15.34 0.62 15.14
N ILE A 240 15.71 1.50 14.22
CA ILE A 240 16.01 2.90 14.49
C ILE A 240 14.70 3.68 14.41
N TYR A 241 14.35 4.34 15.50
CA TYR A 241 13.20 5.26 15.56
C TYR A 241 13.68 6.67 15.26
N ARG A 242 13.10 7.28 14.23
CA ARG A 242 13.45 8.64 13.80
C ARG A 242 12.87 9.67 14.75
N ARG A 243 13.54 10.82 14.80
CA ARG A 243 12.96 12.01 15.40
C ARG A 243 11.74 12.46 14.61
N VAL A 244 10.75 12.97 15.33
CA VAL A 244 9.50 13.50 14.78
C VAL A 244 9.39 14.97 15.14
N TRP A 245 9.00 15.79 14.17
CA TRP A 245 8.76 17.21 14.36
C TRP A 245 7.31 17.58 14.01
N ASP A 246 6.73 18.49 14.78
CA ASP A 246 5.40 19.06 14.50
C ASP A 246 5.45 20.22 13.48
N ARG A 247 6.67 20.59 13.05
CA ARG A 247 6.94 21.58 12.01
C ARG A 247 7.98 21.04 11.02
N MET A 248 8.07 21.68 9.87
CA MET A 248 9.13 21.38 8.90
C MET A 248 10.51 21.55 9.57
N PRO A 249 11.37 20.51 9.53
CA PRO A 249 12.70 20.59 10.11
C PRO A 249 13.57 21.55 9.31
N THR A 250 14.48 22.22 10.01
CA THR A 250 15.52 23.05 9.40
C THR A 250 16.60 22.18 8.76
N THR A 251 17.37 22.75 7.83
CA THR A 251 18.49 22.05 7.19
C THR A 251 19.51 21.55 8.23
N LEU A 252 19.77 22.33 9.28
CA LEU A 252 20.67 21.94 10.36
C LEU A 252 20.13 20.74 11.15
N GLU A 253 18.82 20.73 11.47
CA GLU A 253 18.19 19.59 12.14
C GLU A 253 18.31 18.31 11.31
N LEU A 254 18.16 18.37 9.98
CA LEU A 254 18.35 17.21 9.09
C LEU A 254 19.81 16.75 8.99
N GLN A 255 20.76 17.68 8.99
CA GLN A 255 22.20 17.36 8.96
C GLN A 255 22.69 16.70 10.26
N LEU A 256 22.02 16.99 11.37
CA LEU A 256 22.32 16.40 12.68
C LEU A 256 21.65 15.04 12.91
N GLU A 257 20.79 14.57 12.00
CA GLU A 257 20.20 13.24 12.11
C GLU A 257 21.28 12.14 11.95
N PRO A 258 21.35 11.16 12.86
CA PRO A 258 22.39 10.14 12.84
C PRO A 258 22.22 9.15 11.67
N THR A 259 20.99 9.02 11.15
CA THR A 259 20.70 8.18 10.00
C THR A 259 20.86 8.96 8.70
N PRO A 260 21.52 8.38 7.67
CA PRO A 260 21.52 8.95 6.33
C PRO A 260 20.10 9.26 5.87
N ASN A 261 19.89 10.49 5.41
CA ASN A 261 18.61 10.96 4.93
C ASN A 261 18.75 11.69 3.59
N ASP A 262 17.76 11.52 2.72
CA ASP A 262 17.72 12.07 1.36
C ASP A 262 16.55 13.05 1.15
N GLY A 263 15.89 13.47 2.24
CA GLY A 263 14.81 14.45 2.18
C GLY A 263 13.96 14.50 3.44
N ILE A 264 12.76 15.06 3.30
CA ILE A 264 11.76 15.16 4.37
C ILE A 264 10.53 14.35 3.96
N VAL A 265 9.92 13.66 4.91
CA VAL A 265 8.57 13.13 4.79
C VAL A 265 7.63 13.80 5.78
N LEU A 266 6.38 13.97 5.40
CA LEU A 266 5.27 14.34 6.28
C LEU A 266 4.27 13.19 6.31
N VAL A 267 4.10 12.59 7.48
CA VAL A 267 3.18 11.48 7.70
C VAL A 267 1.88 12.03 8.29
N SER A 268 0.78 11.86 7.57
CA SER A 268 -0.58 12.11 8.06
C SER A 268 -1.32 10.80 8.27
N ASN A 269 -2.55 10.85 8.78
CA ASN A 269 -3.33 9.64 9.04
C ASN A 269 -3.68 8.91 7.75
N TYR A 270 -3.71 9.58 6.60
CA TYR A 270 -4.13 8.95 5.35
C TYR A 270 -2.98 8.67 4.39
N ARG A 271 -1.86 9.38 4.52
CA ARG A 271 -0.81 9.39 3.50
C ARG A 271 0.54 9.78 4.08
N THR A 272 1.57 9.45 3.33
CA THR A 272 2.90 10.00 3.50
C THR A 272 3.22 10.91 2.33
N LEU A 273 3.52 12.17 2.61
CA LEU A 273 4.06 13.10 1.62
C LEU A 273 5.59 13.06 1.69
N ARG A 274 6.28 13.12 0.57
CA ARG A 274 7.73 13.26 0.48
C ARG A 274 8.03 14.58 -0.20
N LEU A 275 8.92 15.37 0.39
CA LEU A 275 9.35 16.62 -0.19
C LEU A 275 10.41 16.28 -1.23
N LYS A 276 9.94 16.04 -2.46
CA LYS A 276 10.77 15.62 -3.59
C LYS A 276 10.11 16.11 -4.87
N GLU A 277 10.95 16.50 -5.83
CA GLU A 277 10.49 16.61 -7.21
C GLU A 277 9.91 15.26 -7.66
N PRO A 278 8.81 15.23 -8.43
CA PRO A 278 8.23 13.98 -8.90
C PRO A 278 9.23 13.19 -9.73
N THR A 279 9.37 11.90 -9.43
CA THR A 279 10.26 10.99 -10.18
C THR A 279 9.50 9.81 -10.76
N VAL A 280 9.96 9.30 -11.91
CA VAL A 280 9.43 8.09 -12.54
C VAL A 280 10.54 7.12 -12.89
N ASP A 281 10.30 5.84 -12.64
CA ASP A 281 11.16 4.74 -13.04
C ASP A 281 10.71 4.17 -14.39
N LEU A 282 11.54 4.24 -15.42
CA LEU A 282 11.21 3.84 -16.78
C LEU A 282 12.22 2.82 -17.32
N LEU A 283 11.75 1.83 -18.07
CA LEU A 283 12.57 0.80 -18.67
C LEU A 283 13.09 1.30 -20.02
N TYR A 284 14.41 1.34 -20.20
CA TYR A 284 14.98 1.64 -21.51
C TYR A 284 14.96 0.39 -22.39
N MET A 285 14.17 0.43 -23.47
CA MET A 285 14.10 -0.62 -24.48
C MET A 285 13.82 -0.02 -25.87
N ASP A 286 14.46 -0.57 -26.91
CA ASP A 286 14.26 -0.14 -28.31
C ASP A 286 14.36 1.39 -28.52
N ASP A 287 15.41 2.00 -27.95
CA ASP A 287 15.69 3.44 -27.94
C ASP A 287 14.63 4.33 -27.29
N LYS A 288 13.73 3.71 -26.52
CA LYS A 288 12.62 4.38 -25.83
C LYS A 288 12.66 4.11 -24.33
N LEU A 289 12.20 5.08 -23.56
CA LEU A 289 11.86 4.90 -22.16
C LEU A 289 10.40 4.46 -22.08
N CYS A 290 10.16 3.32 -21.44
CA CYS A 290 8.87 2.65 -21.39
C CYS A 290 8.32 2.55 -19.95
N ALA A 291 7.02 2.71 -19.81
CA ALA A 291 6.24 2.43 -18.61
C ALA A 291 5.46 1.12 -18.77
N SER A 292 4.96 0.54 -17.68
CA SER A 292 4.11 -0.66 -17.75
C SER A 292 2.62 -0.29 -17.73
N ASP A 293 1.81 -0.76 -18.66
CA ASP A 293 0.35 -0.67 -18.58
C ASP A 293 -0.24 -2.07 -18.68
N SER A 294 -0.78 -2.57 -17.57
CA SER A 294 -1.40 -3.91 -17.50
C SER A 294 -0.49 -5.05 -18.01
N GLY A 295 0.83 -4.91 -17.79
CA GLY A 295 1.85 -5.86 -18.23
C GLY A 295 2.47 -5.57 -19.60
N VAL A 296 1.91 -4.63 -20.36
CA VAL A 296 2.42 -4.19 -21.67
C VAL A 296 3.37 -3.01 -21.49
N MET A 297 4.52 -3.03 -22.18
CA MET A 297 5.47 -1.89 -22.17
C MET A 297 5.00 -0.82 -23.14
N VAL A 298 4.77 0.39 -22.62
CA VAL A 298 4.26 1.54 -23.38
C VAL A 298 5.33 2.63 -23.42
N PRO A 299 5.80 3.07 -24.60
CA PRO A 299 6.80 4.11 -24.70
C PRO A 299 6.24 5.46 -24.23
N VAL A 300 7.04 6.19 -23.44
CA VAL A 300 6.67 7.51 -22.90
C VAL A 300 7.59 8.63 -23.36
N ALA A 301 8.84 8.31 -23.70
CA ALA A 301 9.83 9.26 -24.20
C ALA A 301 10.91 8.54 -25.02
N ASN A 302 11.65 9.30 -25.82
CA ASN A 302 12.89 8.80 -26.43
C ASN A 302 13.97 8.74 -25.34
N GLY A 303 14.75 7.67 -25.32
CA GLY A 303 15.93 7.60 -24.46
C GLY A 303 17.19 8.07 -25.18
N SER A 304 18.31 8.05 -24.48
CA SER A 304 19.62 8.36 -25.06
C SER A 304 20.28 7.08 -25.54
N VAL A 305 20.97 7.13 -26.69
CA VAL A 305 21.79 6.03 -27.22
C VAL A 305 22.88 5.53 -26.24
N HIS A 306 23.19 6.31 -25.21
CA HIS A 306 24.14 5.94 -24.16
C HIS A 306 23.50 5.15 -23.00
N MET A 307 22.18 4.95 -23.00
CA MET A 307 21.50 4.15 -21.98
C MET A 307 21.64 2.64 -22.26
N GLU A 308 21.90 1.86 -21.21
CA GLU A 308 21.97 0.40 -21.29
C GLU A 308 20.58 -0.22 -21.50
N GLN A 309 20.43 -1.05 -22.55
CA GLN A 309 19.20 -1.77 -22.89
C GLN A 309 18.74 -2.70 -21.75
N GLY A 310 17.42 -2.77 -21.52
CA GLY A 310 16.82 -3.61 -20.48
C GLY A 310 17.02 -3.09 -19.05
N THR A 311 17.42 -1.83 -18.89
CA THR A 311 17.70 -1.20 -17.61
C THR A 311 16.59 -0.22 -17.21
N VAL A 312 16.19 -0.24 -15.93
CA VAL A 312 15.26 0.74 -15.37
C VAL A 312 16.03 1.98 -14.90
N TYR A 313 15.59 3.17 -15.29
CA TYR A 313 16.13 4.46 -14.90
C TYR A 313 15.10 5.27 -14.12
N GLU A 314 15.50 5.84 -12.99
CA GLU A 314 14.76 6.87 -12.29
C GLU A 314 15.05 8.23 -12.93
N MET A 315 14.01 8.90 -13.41
CA MET A 315 14.04 10.20 -14.07
C MET A 315 13.29 11.22 -13.22
N ASP A 316 13.81 12.43 -13.10
CA ASP A 316 13.02 13.54 -12.55
C ASP A 316 12.06 14.08 -13.61
N VAL A 317 10.85 14.43 -13.19
CA VAL A 317 9.80 14.97 -14.03
C VAL A 317 9.69 16.47 -13.73
N VAL A 318 10.16 17.31 -14.65
CA VAL A 318 10.28 18.75 -14.44
C VAL A 318 9.46 19.51 -15.47
N LYS A 319 8.70 20.50 -15.05
CA LYS A 319 8.02 21.45 -15.94
C LYS A 319 8.97 22.58 -16.31
N MET A 320 9.16 22.83 -17.61
CA MET A 320 9.92 23.99 -18.07
C MET A 320 9.10 25.28 -17.85
N ALA A 321 9.75 26.30 -17.29
CA ALA A 321 9.10 27.53 -16.86
C ALA A 321 8.46 28.33 -18.02
N ASP A 322 8.97 28.15 -19.24
CA ASP A 322 8.68 28.96 -20.43
C ASP A 322 7.67 28.29 -21.39
N THR A 323 7.67 26.96 -21.49
CA THR A 323 7.01 26.24 -22.59
C THR A 323 5.82 25.41 -22.14
N SER A 324 5.52 25.34 -20.84
CA SER A 324 4.57 24.39 -20.23
C SER A 324 4.87 22.91 -20.53
N MET A 325 5.99 22.62 -21.18
CA MET A 325 6.45 21.27 -21.48
C MET A 325 6.96 20.58 -20.23
N VAL A 326 6.77 19.27 -20.18
CA VAL A 326 7.31 18.40 -19.14
C VAL A 326 8.47 17.61 -19.72
N MET A 327 9.61 17.67 -19.05
CA MET A 327 10.80 16.92 -19.43
C MET A 327 11.14 15.86 -18.40
N LEU A 328 11.78 14.80 -18.89
CA LEU A 328 12.44 13.79 -18.07
C LEU A 328 13.94 14.12 -18.04
N VAL A 329 14.48 14.35 -16.84
CA VAL A 329 15.88 14.77 -16.67
C VAL A 329 16.59 13.90 -15.63
N ARG A 330 17.93 13.99 -15.61
CA ARG A 330 18.83 13.33 -14.63
C ARG A 330 18.57 11.81 -14.50
N PRO A 331 18.81 11.02 -15.57
CA PRO A 331 18.67 9.57 -15.51
C PRO A 331 19.58 8.96 -14.44
N ARG A 332 18.99 8.18 -13.52
CA ARG A 332 19.72 7.40 -12.50
C ARG A 332 19.41 5.93 -12.66
N GLN A 333 20.44 5.10 -12.85
CA GLN A 333 20.25 3.67 -13.03
C GLN A 333 19.71 3.00 -11.75
N ARG A 334 18.61 2.25 -11.87
CA ARG A 334 17.97 1.52 -10.77
C ARG A 334 18.25 0.03 -10.91
N VAL A 335 19.50 -0.37 -10.66
CA VAL A 335 20.01 -1.74 -10.88
C VAL A 335 19.10 -2.82 -10.24
N THR A 336 18.54 -2.53 -9.08
CA THR A 336 17.71 -3.47 -8.30
C THR A 336 16.27 -3.56 -8.81
N LYS A 337 15.76 -2.52 -9.47
CA LYS A 337 14.36 -2.47 -9.93
C LYS A 337 14.20 -3.32 -11.20
N ARG A 338 13.22 -4.23 -11.21
CA ARG A 338 12.97 -5.12 -12.36
C ARG A 338 11.96 -4.56 -13.34
N MET A 339 10.92 -3.89 -12.83
CA MET A 339 9.81 -3.38 -13.63
C MET A 339 9.79 -1.85 -13.58
N PRO A 340 9.46 -1.17 -14.69
CA PRO A 340 9.22 0.26 -14.66
C PRO A 340 7.98 0.57 -13.82
N ASN A 341 7.76 1.85 -13.54
CA ASN A 341 6.51 2.30 -12.96
C ASN A 341 5.33 2.01 -13.90
N PRO A 342 4.15 1.72 -13.32
CA PRO A 342 2.96 1.61 -14.12
C PRO A 342 2.53 2.97 -14.69
N MET A 343 1.83 2.96 -15.82
CA MET A 343 1.45 4.17 -16.58
C MET A 343 0.64 5.16 -15.74
N ASP A 344 -0.16 4.67 -14.77
CA ASP A 344 -0.90 5.52 -13.84
C ASP A 344 0.03 6.32 -12.90
N VAL A 345 1.15 5.73 -12.43
CA VAL A 345 2.19 6.42 -11.67
C VAL A 345 2.87 7.47 -12.52
N VAL A 346 3.23 7.13 -13.77
CA VAL A 346 3.89 8.08 -14.69
C VAL A 346 2.98 9.28 -14.97
N ARG A 347 1.70 9.03 -15.27
CA ARG A 347 0.70 10.09 -15.45
C ARG A 347 0.55 10.94 -14.19
N ARG A 348 0.55 10.34 -13.00
CA ARG A 348 0.49 11.09 -11.73
C ARG A 348 1.73 11.96 -11.52
N ALA A 349 2.93 11.48 -11.84
CA ALA A 349 4.15 12.26 -11.70
C ALA A 349 4.20 13.45 -12.68
N VAL A 350 3.85 13.24 -13.95
CA VAL A 350 3.70 14.31 -14.96
C VAL A 350 2.67 15.32 -14.52
N VAL A 351 1.53 14.86 -14.03
CA VAL A 351 0.48 15.71 -13.49
C VAL A 351 1.00 16.52 -12.29
N SER A 352 1.71 15.89 -11.35
CA SER A 352 2.29 16.55 -10.17
C SER A 352 3.31 17.63 -10.56
N ALA A 353 4.14 17.37 -11.59
CA ALA A 353 5.09 18.34 -12.09
C ALA A 353 4.43 19.54 -12.79
N VAL A 354 3.29 19.33 -13.47
CA VAL A 354 2.58 20.41 -14.20
C VAL A 354 1.67 21.22 -13.29
N ARG A 355 1.05 20.55 -12.31
CA ARG A 355 -0.05 21.08 -11.51
C ARG A 355 0.43 21.80 -10.26
N ASP A 356 -0.48 22.62 -9.75
CA ASP A 356 -0.43 23.06 -8.36
C ASP A 356 -0.54 21.82 -7.44
N PRO A 357 0.50 21.47 -6.67
CA PRO A 357 0.52 20.31 -5.78
C PRO A 357 -0.61 20.32 -4.76
N MET A 358 -1.11 21.51 -4.39
CA MET A 358 -2.22 21.63 -3.43
C MET A 358 -3.48 20.92 -3.92
N MET A 359 -3.72 20.87 -5.24
CA MET A 359 -4.95 20.35 -5.80
C MET A 359 -5.07 18.82 -5.73
N ASP A 360 -3.98 18.09 -5.98
CA ASP A 360 -4.01 16.62 -5.98
C ASP A 360 -4.11 16.08 -4.54
N ALA A 361 -3.52 16.77 -3.58
CA ALA A 361 -3.63 16.40 -2.17
C ALA A 361 -5.04 16.67 -1.60
N VAL A 362 -5.72 17.76 -1.99
CA VAL A 362 -7.12 18.03 -1.62
C VAL A 362 -8.04 16.91 -2.10
N LEU A 363 -7.89 16.49 -3.36
CA LEU A 363 -8.68 15.39 -3.91
C LEU A 363 -8.46 14.08 -3.16
N LEU A 364 -7.22 13.78 -2.80
CA LEU A 364 -6.87 12.56 -2.07
C LEU A 364 -7.36 12.58 -0.63
N ASP A 365 -7.31 13.73 0.06
CA ASP A 365 -7.89 13.86 1.39
C ASP A 365 -9.39 13.64 1.38
N ILE A 366 -10.10 14.29 0.47
CA ILE A 366 -11.55 14.10 0.34
C ILE A 366 -11.88 12.65 0.01
N THR A 367 -11.08 12.02 -0.85
CA THR A 367 -11.25 10.60 -1.20
C THR A 367 -11.01 9.70 0.02
N ALA A 368 -9.90 9.89 0.74
CA ALA A 368 -9.54 9.12 1.92
C ALA A 368 -10.58 9.27 3.04
N MET A 369 -11.01 10.50 3.30
CA MET A 369 -12.09 10.81 4.24
C MET A 369 -13.39 10.14 3.84
N SER A 370 -13.77 10.20 2.55
CA SER A 370 -14.97 9.51 2.05
C SER A 370 -14.89 8.00 2.25
N PHE A 371 -13.70 7.39 2.09
CA PHE A 371 -13.50 5.98 2.43
C PHE A 371 -13.59 5.72 3.94
N ALA A 372 -12.98 6.54 4.78
CA ALA A 372 -13.04 6.39 6.22
C ALA A 372 -14.47 6.52 6.77
N MET A 373 -15.23 7.49 6.28
CA MET A 373 -16.66 7.66 6.59
C MET A 373 -17.46 6.41 6.22
N ARG A 374 -17.24 5.86 5.01
CA ARG A 374 -17.89 4.61 4.59
C ARG A 374 -17.51 3.44 5.47
N ASN A 375 -16.23 3.25 5.76
CA ASN A 375 -15.77 2.19 6.67
C ASN A 375 -16.49 2.29 8.02
N ARG A 376 -16.65 3.50 8.55
CA ARG A 376 -17.37 3.73 9.80
C ARG A 376 -18.85 3.38 9.69
N VAL A 377 -19.53 3.81 8.62
CA VAL A 377 -20.93 3.46 8.33
C VAL A 377 -21.13 1.95 8.33
N TYR A 378 -20.27 1.20 7.64
CA TYR A 378 -20.33 -0.26 7.62
C TYR A 378 -20.02 -0.87 8.99
N THR A 379 -19.04 -0.35 9.72
CA THR A 379 -18.72 -0.82 11.08
C THR A 379 -19.91 -0.63 12.02
N MET A 380 -20.57 0.52 11.97
CA MET A 380 -21.77 0.80 12.76
C MET A 380 -22.91 -0.14 12.37
N ALA A 381 -23.16 -0.32 11.07
CA ALA A 381 -24.17 -1.26 10.59
C ALA A 381 -23.89 -2.68 11.07
N GLN A 382 -22.66 -3.19 10.88
CA GLN A 382 -22.23 -4.51 11.30
C GLN A 382 -22.38 -4.73 12.82
N SER A 383 -22.04 -3.74 13.64
CA SER A 383 -22.17 -3.81 15.10
C SER A 383 -23.63 -3.90 15.59
N ARG A 384 -24.59 -3.53 14.74
CA ARG A 384 -26.02 -3.54 15.04
C ARG A 384 -26.71 -4.79 14.53
N VAL A 385 -26.04 -5.58 13.69
CA VAL A 385 -26.63 -6.81 13.15
C VAL A 385 -26.67 -7.88 14.24
N HIS A 386 -27.82 -8.54 14.37
CA HIS A 386 -27.98 -9.66 15.29
C HIS A 386 -27.06 -10.84 14.92
N GLU A 387 -26.38 -11.45 15.90
CA GLU A 387 -25.34 -12.48 15.67
C GLU A 387 -25.82 -13.65 14.79
N LYS A 388 -27.06 -14.08 15.00
CA LYS A 388 -27.71 -15.18 14.25
C LYS A 388 -28.09 -14.81 12.80
N ARG A 389 -28.10 -13.53 12.43
CA ARG A 389 -28.68 -13.04 11.17
C ARG A 389 -27.82 -11.93 10.58
N LYS A 390 -26.62 -12.29 10.13
CA LYS A 390 -25.60 -11.36 9.60
C LYS A 390 -25.95 -10.85 8.19
N VAL A 391 -27.06 -10.13 8.03
CA VAL A 391 -27.53 -9.57 6.75
C VAL A 391 -27.54 -8.05 6.79
N ILE A 392 -27.08 -7.40 5.72
CA ILE A 392 -27.11 -5.95 5.53
C ILE A 392 -27.74 -5.62 4.17
N VAL A 393 -28.65 -4.64 4.12
CA VAL A 393 -29.22 -4.14 2.86
C VAL A 393 -28.48 -2.86 2.47
N ILE A 394 -27.96 -2.79 1.25
CA ILE A 394 -27.17 -1.67 0.75
C ILE A 394 -27.91 -1.01 -0.40
N PHE A 395 -28.13 0.30 -0.29
CA PHE A 395 -28.67 1.14 -1.35
C PHE A 395 -27.54 2.00 -1.93
N GLY A 396 -27.43 2.05 -3.27
CA GLY A 396 -26.34 2.76 -3.95
C GLY A 396 -25.11 1.89 -4.26
N ALA A 397 -25.27 0.57 -4.27
CA ALA A 397 -24.21 -0.43 -4.42
C ALA A 397 -23.53 -0.50 -5.80
N GLY A 398 -23.95 0.32 -6.76
CA GLY A 398 -23.44 0.28 -8.13
C GLY A 398 -22.03 0.82 -8.27
N ARG A 399 -21.53 1.53 -7.25
CA ARG A 399 -20.21 2.15 -7.32
C ARG A 399 -19.10 1.17 -6.98
N PHE A 400 -18.00 1.33 -7.71
CA PHE A 400 -16.77 0.54 -7.59
C PHE A 400 -16.07 0.59 -6.20
N GLN A 401 -16.66 1.19 -5.18
CA GLN A 401 -15.97 1.45 -3.92
C GLN A 401 -16.54 0.63 -2.75
N GLU A 402 -17.71 0.01 -2.91
CA GLU A 402 -18.47 -0.60 -1.80
C GLU A 402 -18.14 -2.08 -1.55
N TRP A 403 -17.70 -2.81 -2.57
CA TRP A 403 -17.44 -4.24 -2.49
C TRP A 403 -16.31 -4.59 -1.54
N ARG A 404 -15.32 -3.69 -1.34
CA ARG A 404 -14.30 -3.89 -0.29
C ARG A 404 -14.93 -4.01 1.10
N GLN A 405 -15.99 -3.24 1.37
CA GLN A 405 -16.71 -3.32 2.66
C GLN A 405 -17.58 -4.58 2.73
N MET A 406 -18.09 -5.04 1.58
CA MET A 406 -18.86 -6.29 1.49
C MET A 406 -18.00 -7.56 1.62
N MET A 407 -16.66 -7.46 1.50
CA MET A 407 -15.76 -8.61 1.69
C MET A 407 -15.50 -8.96 3.16
N VAL A 408 -16.05 -8.21 4.12
CA VAL A 408 -15.90 -8.57 5.54
C VAL A 408 -16.56 -9.93 5.79
N SER A 409 -15.75 -10.89 6.24
CA SER A 409 -16.16 -12.27 6.45
C SER A 409 -17.33 -12.38 7.43
N GLY A 410 -18.24 -13.31 7.14
CA GLY A 410 -19.37 -13.62 8.01
C GLY A 410 -20.65 -12.83 7.78
N PHE A 411 -20.69 -11.87 6.85
CA PHE A 411 -21.92 -11.16 6.49
C PHE A 411 -22.43 -11.55 5.09
N SER A 412 -23.74 -11.42 4.90
CA SER A 412 -24.44 -11.50 3.62
C SER A 412 -25.10 -10.17 3.31
N TYR A 413 -25.29 -9.88 2.03
CA TYR A 413 -25.69 -8.56 1.57
C TYR A 413 -26.80 -8.61 0.55
N ILE A 414 -27.66 -7.60 0.54
CA ILE A 414 -28.61 -7.31 -0.53
C ILE A 414 -28.22 -5.96 -1.13
N ALA A 415 -27.62 -5.97 -2.31
CA ALA A 415 -27.08 -4.80 -3.00
C ALA A 415 -28.09 -4.27 -4.03
N ILE A 416 -28.53 -3.03 -3.87
CA ILE A 416 -29.59 -2.40 -4.67
C ILE A 416 -29.04 -1.17 -5.37
N ASP A 417 -28.97 -1.23 -6.70
CA ASP A 417 -28.55 -0.09 -7.53
C ASP A 417 -28.96 -0.31 -9.00
N PRO A 418 -29.49 0.71 -9.71
CA PRO A 418 -29.83 0.59 -11.13
C PRO A 418 -28.61 0.38 -12.05
N GLU A 419 -27.43 0.81 -11.63
CA GLU A 419 -26.17 0.77 -12.38
C GLU A 419 -25.21 -0.31 -11.90
N ILE A 420 -25.67 -1.27 -11.07
CA ILE A 420 -24.81 -2.35 -10.60
C ILE A 420 -24.21 -3.17 -11.77
N SER A 421 -22.88 -3.29 -11.76
CA SER A 421 -22.10 -4.10 -12.70
C SER A 421 -21.85 -5.48 -12.10
N VAL A 422 -22.57 -6.50 -12.61
CA VAL A 422 -22.53 -7.87 -12.08
C VAL A 422 -21.21 -8.56 -12.45
N GLU A 423 -20.68 -8.26 -13.63
CA GLU A 423 -19.39 -8.74 -14.12
C GLU A 423 -18.26 -8.26 -13.20
N ASP A 424 -18.29 -6.99 -12.81
CA ASP A 424 -17.32 -6.42 -11.90
C ASP A 424 -17.44 -7.00 -10.50
N LEU A 425 -18.66 -7.08 -9.98
CA LEU A 425 -18.93 -7.69 -8.67
C LEU A 425 -18.38 -9.12 -8.62
N SER A 426 -18.65 -9.92 -9.65
CA SER A 426 -18.20 -11.31 -9.78
C SER A 426 -16.69 -11.44 -9.91
N ARG A 427 -16.06 -10.60 -10.73
CA ARG A 427 -14.60 -10.57 -10.92
C ARG A 427 -13.87 -10.27 -9.61
N ARG A 428 -14.45 -9.45 -8.75
CA ARG A 428 -13.79 -8.88 -7.58
C ARG A 428 -14.10 -9.63 -6.28
N MET A 429 -15.28 -10.27 -6.16
CA MET A 429 -15.67 -11.05 -4.98
C MET A 429 -15.62 -12.56 -5.25
N LYS A 430 -14.43 -13.08 -5.60
CA LYS A 430 -14.23 -14.48 -6.03
C LYS A 430 -14.70 -15.55 -5.03
N ARG A 431 -14.79 -15.21 -3.74
CA ARG A 431 -15.22 -16.13 -2.66
C ARG A 431 -16.69 -15.97 -2.27
N ALA A 432 -17.36 -14.94 -2.77
CA ALA A 432 -18.76 -14.69 -2.44
C ALA A 432 -19.69 -15.38 -3.44
N THR A 433 -20.80 -15.93 -2.95
CA THR A 433 -21.86 -16.39 -3.84
C THR A 433 -22.67 -15.18 -4.29
N ILE A 434 -22.59 -14.82 -5.57
CA ILE A 434 -23.34 -13.70 -6.15
C ILE A 434 -24.51 -14.24 -6.93
N MET A 435 -25.72 -13.77 -6.62
CA MET A 435 -26.95 -14.20 -7.29
C MET A 435 -27.94 -13.04 -7.43
N PRO A 436 -28.78 -13.05 -8.48
CA PRO A 436 -29.84 -12.05 -8.61
C PRO A 436 -30.84 -12.17 -7.45
N TYR A 437 -31.37 -11.03 -7.01
CA TYR A 437 -32.51 -10.99 -6.11
C TYR A 437 -33.78 -11.42 -6.84
N ASP A 438 -34.54 -12.35 -6.25
CA ASP A 438 -35.77 -12.87 -6.86
C ASP A 438 -37.00 -12.09 -6.37
N PHE A 439 -37.52 -11.20 -7.21
CA PHE A 439 -38.72 -10.42 -6.88
C PHE A 439 -40.01 -11.24 -6.74
N LYS A 440 -40.02 -12.53 -7.13
CA LYS A 440 -41.18 -13.42 -6.94
C LYS A 440 -41.21 -14.05 -5.55
N ARG A 441 -40.05 -14.13 -4.89
CA ARG A 441 -39.93 -14.69 -3.54
C ARG A 441 -40.10 -13.58 -2.51
N LYS A 442 -40.70 -13.94 -1.37
CA LYS A 442 -40.85 -13.00 -0.26
C LYS A 442 -39.46 -12.59 0.28
N PHE A 443 -39.38 -11.36 0.79
CA PHE A 443 -38.13 -10.80 1.29
C PHE A 443 -37.58 -11.59 2.49
N ASP A 444 -38.43 -12.01 3.41
CA ASP A 444 -38.07 -12.83 4.59
C ASP A 444 -37.46 -14.19 4.20
N ASP A 445 -38.04 -14.88 3.22
CA ASP A 445 -37.52 -16.16 2.71
C ASP A 445 -36.10 -16.02 2.17
N GLN A 446 -35.82 -14.95 1.42
CA GLN A 446 -34.51 -14.69 0.85
C GLN A 446 -33.49 -14.28 1.92
N VAL A 447 -33.89 -13.44 2.88
CA VAL A 447 -33.05 -13.08 4.03
C VAL A 447 -32.66 -14.32 4.84
N ILE A 448 -33.63 -15.19 5.17
CA ILE A 448 -33.37 -16.45 5.90
C ILE A 448 -32.44 -17.37 5.09
N SER A 449 -32.63 -17.43 3.78
CA SER A 449 -31.80 -18.25 2.89
C SER A 449 -30.34 -17.78 2.90
N ILE A 450 -30.10 -16.47 2.78
CA ILE A 450 -28.73 -15.94 2.73
C ILE A 450 -28.09 -15.78 4.10
N SER A 451 -28.87 -15.68 5.19
CA SER A 451 -28.31 -15.63 6.54
C SER A 451 -27.67 -16.96 6.95
N LYS A 452 -28.07 -18.07 6.32
CA LYS A 452 -27.49 -19.41 6.54
C LYS A 452 -26.16 -19.62 5.82
N ARG A 453 -25.83 -18.77 4.85
CA ARG A 453 -24.63 -18.87 4.02
C ARG A 453 -23.81 -17.61 4.22
N ALA A 454 -22.70 -17.69 4.95
CA ALA A 454 -21.78 -16.56 5.02
C ALA A 454 -21.36 -16.14 3.60
N THR A 455 -21.11 -14.84 3.39
CA THR A 455 -20.58 -14.30 2.13
C THR A 455 -21.47 -14.53 0.90
N THR A 456 -22.80 -14.36 1.06
CA THR A 456 -23.73 -14.32 -0.09
C THR A 456 -24.12 -12.88 -0.41
N VAL A 457 -24.15 -12.52 -1.69
CA VAL A 457 -24.62 -11.21 -2.18
C VAL A 457 -25.79 -11.42 -3.13
N LEU A 458 -26.97 -10.95 -2.72
CA LEU A 458 -28.10 -10.77 -3.62
C LEU A 458 -27.96 -9.42 -4.30
N TRP A 459 -28.08 -9.34 -5.62
CA TRP A 459 -28.08 -8.06 -6.33
C TRP A 459 -29.44 -7.77 -6.97
N ALA A 460 -29.89 -6.52 -6.85
CA ALA A 460 -31.14 -6.03 -7.43
C ALA A 460 -30.85 -4.80 -8.31
N LYS A 461 -30.90 -4.99 -9.63
CA LYS A 461 -30.66 -3.93 -10.61
C LYS A 461 -31.90 -3.06 -10.81
N CYS A 462 -32.19 -2.20 -9.83
CA CYS A 462 -33.37 -1.34 -9.83
C CYS A 462 -33.17 -0.09 -8.97
N ARG A 463 -34.07 0.90 -9.13
CA ARG A 463 -34.14 2.06 -8.22
C ARG A 463 -34.58 1.64 -6.83
N SER A 464 -34.08 2.32 -5.80
CA SER A 464 -34.35 2.01 -4.40
C SER A 464 -35.84 2.03 -4.06
N GLU A 465 -36.60 2.98 -4.59
CA GLU A 465 -38.06 3.06 -4.42
C GLU A 465 -38.75 1.83 -4.99
N VAL A 466 -38.36 1.42 -6.20
CA VAL A 466 -38.93 0.23 -6.87
C VAL A 466 -38.65 -1.04 -6.05
N PHE A 467 -37.49 -1.13 -5.42
CA PHE A 467 -37.19 -2.24 -4.52
C PHE A 467 -38.12 -2.26 -3.31
N ILE A 468 -38.27 -1.11 -2.62
CA ILE A 468 -39.16 -0.98 -1.46
C ILE A 468 -40.61 -1.33 -1.84
N ASP A 469 -41.11 -0.74 -2.93
CA ASP A 469 -42.49 -0.92 -3.37
C ASP A 469 -42.81 -2.38 -3.74
N ARG A 470 -41.87 -3.07 -4.41
CA ARG A 470 -42.09 -4.45 -4.87
C ARG A 470 -41.89 -5.51 -3.79
N THR A 471 -40.99 -5.27 -2.85
CA THR A 471 -40.59 -6.29 -1.86
C THR A 471 -41.21 -6.08 -0.49
N MET A 472 -41.77 -4.89 -0.23
CA MET A 472 -42.28 -4.44 1.07
C MET A 472 -41.36 -4.82 2.24
N PRO A 473 -40.06 -4.50 2.16
CA PRO A 473 -39.05 -5.09 3.04
C PRO A 473 -39.04 -4.44 4.43
N THR A 474 -39.61 -3.25 4.57
CA THR A 474 -39.44 -2.34 5.71
C THR A 474 -39.82 -2.95 7.05
N ARG A 475 -41.01 -3.56 7.14
CA ARG A 475 -41.50 -4.23 8.37
C ARG A 475 -40.60 -5.39 8.78
N THR A 476 -40.16 -6.19 7.82
CA THR A 476 -39.26 -7.32 8.06
C THR A 476 -37.89 -6.82 8.49
N MET A 477 -37.35 -5.79 7.84
CA MET A 477 -36.07 -5.18 8.22
C MET A 477 -36.12 -4.62 9.64
N ALA A 478 -37.19 -3.93 10.03
CA ALA A 478 -37.37 -3.41 11.37
C ALA A 478 -37.47 -4.53 12.41
N MET A 479 -38.37 -5.49 12.19
CA MET A 479 -38.58 -6.63 13.10
C MET A 479 -37.32 -7.48 13.28
N MET A 480 -36.52 -7.64 12.23
CA MET A 480 -35.29 -8.42 12.25
C MET A 480 -34.04 -7.58 12.57
N SER A 481 -34.19 -6.27 12.79
CA SER A 481 -33.08 -5.31 12.98
C SER A 481 -32.01 -5.40 11.87
N ILE A 482 -32.45 -5.57 10.62
CA ILE A 482 -31.57 -5.62 9.45
C ILE A 482 -31.23 -4.17 9.07
N PRO A 483 -29.95 -3.77 9.16
CA PRO A 483 -29.57 -2.40 8.86
C PRO A 483 -29.65 -2.11 7.36
N ALA A 484 -30.08 -0.88 7.05
CA ALA A 484 -29.96 -0.28 5.73
C ALA A 484 -28.71 0.61 5.68
N VAL A 485 -27.87 0.42 4.66
CA VAL A 485 -26.64 1.19 4.43
C VAL A 485 -26.77 2.03 3.16
N PHE A 486 -26.46 3.32 3.29
CA PHE A 486 -26.41 4.33 2.21
C PHE A 486 -24.98 4.87 2.12
N SER A 487 -24.08 4.11 1.52
CA SER A 487 -22.64 4.41 1.54
C SER A 487 -22.21 5.55 0.61
N PHE A 488 -23.06 5.97 -0.32
CA PHE A 488 -22.83 7.17 -1.12
C PHE A 488 -24.16 7.78 -1.60
N SER A 489 -24.17 9.10 -1.84
CA SER A 489 -25.32 9.84 -2.39
C SER A 489 -26.65 9.61 -1.68
N ILE A 490 -26.67 9.84 -0.35
CA ILE A 490 -27.90 9.94 0.45
C ILE A 490 -28.97 10.82 -0.24
N SER A 491 -28.52 11.83 -0.98
CA SER A 491 -29.31 12.72 -1.84
C SER A 491 -30.30 11.99 -2.76
N TYR A 492 -29.96 10.82 -3.34
CA TYR A 492 -30.90 10.05 -4.18
C TYR A 492 -31.90 9.22 -3.38
N HIS A 493 -31.68 9.04 -2.08
CA HIS A 493 -32.40 8.06 -1.28
C HIS A 493 -33.29 8.69 -0.20
N ILE A 494 -33.47 10.02 -0.20
CA ILE A 494 -34.23 10.76 0.82
C ILE A 494 -35.63 10.15 1.05
N LYS A 495 -36.36 9.84 -0.02
CA LYS A 495 -37.69 9.21 0.08
C LYS A 495 -37.63 7.85 0.76
N VAL A 496 -36.71 6.99 0.34
CA VAL A 496 -36.51 5.64 0.89
C VAL A 496 -36.09 5.69 2.36
N ILE A 497 -35.19 6.61 2.71
CA ILE A 497 -34.74 6.82 4.08
C ILE A 497 -35.92 7.21 4.98
N ASN A 498 -36.77 8.14 4.55
CA ASN A 498 -37.94 8.54 5.33
C ASN A 498 -38.97 7.39 5.50
N MET A 499 -39.14 6.54 4.49
CA MET A 499 -39.99 5.35 4.59
C MET A 499 -39.43 4.35 5.60
N LEU A 500 -38.14 4.01 5.50
CA LEU A 500 -37.46 3.09 6.40
C LEU A 500 -37.44 3.60 7.85
N ARG A 501 -37.26 4.90 8.05
CA ARG A 501 -37.28 5.54 9.37
C ARG A 501 -38.63 5.39 10.06
N THR A 502 -39.72 5.64 9.34
CA THR A 502 -41.09 5.57 9.88
C THR A 502 -41.37 4.17 10.44
N GLU A 503 -40.78 3.15 9.83
CA GLU A 503 -40.91 1.75 10.24
C GLU A 503 -39.90 1.33 11.32
N GLY A 504 -39.00 2.21 11.74
CA GLY A 504 -37.99 1.91 12.77
C GLY A 504 -36.83 1.05 12.28
N VAL A 505 -36.53 1.04 10.98
CA VAL A 505 -35.37 0.32 10.43
C VAL A 505 -34.07 1.02 10.86
N PRO A 506 -33.05 0.29 11.35
CA PRO A 506 -31.74 0.87 11.61
C PRO A 506 -31.08 1.35 10.30
N MET A 507 -30.69 2.62 10.22
CA MET A 507 -30.11 3.19 9.01
C MET A 507 -28.74 3.80 9.27
N PHE A 508 -27.82 3.58 8.34
CA PHE A 508 -26.48 4.14 8.38
C PHE A 508 -26.13 4.70 7.01
N GLY A 509 -25.44 5.82 6.96
CA GLY A 509 -25.06 6.40 5.68
C GLY A 509 -24.09 7.55 5.82
N CYS A 510 -23.52 7.97 4.70
CA CYS A 510 -22.69 9.16 4.67
C CYS A 510 -22.87 9.94 3.35
N GLY A 511 -22.62 11.25 3.39
CA GLY A 511 -22.77 12.13 2.23
C GLY A 511 -22.32 13.55 2.51
N PHE A 512 -22.72 14.48 1.64
CA PHE A 512 -22.49 15.92 1.79
C PHE A 512 -23.82 16.67 1.84
N VAL A 513 -23.98 17.59 2.78
CA VAL A 513 -25.15 18.50 2.84
C VAL A 513 -24.88 19.82 2.14
N HIS A 514 -25.95 20.43 1.67
CA HIS A 514 -25.89 21.60 0.79
C HIS A 514 -26.52 22.84 1.43
N ASP A 515 -26.88 22.76 2.72
CA ASP A 515 -27.43 23.86 3.49
C ASP A 515 -26.50 25.07 3.46
N ALA A 516 -27.07 26.26 3.29
CA ALA A 516 -26.33 27.53 3.23
C ALA A 516 -25.15 27.50 2.23
N MET A 517 -25.20 26.69 1.17
CA MET A 517 -24.21 26.74 0.11
C MET A 517 -24.38 28.02 -0.72
N PRO A 518 -23.32 28.82 -0.92
CA PRO A 518 -23.41 30.02 -1.76
C PRO A 518 -23.73 29.63 -3.21
N ARG A 519 -24.34 30.55 -3.97
CA ARG A 519 -24.69 30.32 -5.39
C ARG A 519 -23.47 30.05 -6.26
N SER A 520 -22.31 30.59 -5.90
CA SER A 520 -21.03 30.31 -6.56
C SER A 520 -20.55 28.87 -6.36
N GLY A 521 -21.15 28.12 -5.42
CA GLY A 521 -20.62 26.88 -4.92
C GLY A 521 -19.43 27.08 -3.98
N ILE A 522 -18.86 25.95 -3.58
CA ILE A 522 -17.72 25.84 -2.67
C ILE A 522 -16.64 24.96 -3.28
N GLY A 523 -15.47 24.95 -2.64
CA GLY A 523 -14.30 24.23 -3.11
C GLY A 523 -13.46 25.08 -4.05
N ARG A 524 -12.43 24.47 -4.64
CA ARG A 524 -11.41 25.17 -5.43
C ARG A 524 -10.99 24.32 -6.62
N GLY A 525 -10.70 24.96 -7.75
CA GLY A 525 -10.20 24.31 -8.95
C GLY A 525 -11.08 23.15 -9.43
N ARG A 526 -10.54 21.93 -9.41
CA ARG A 526 -11.22 20.69 -9.85
C ARG A 526 -11.94 19.94 -8.73
N VAL A 527 -11.99 20.51 -7.52
CA VAL A 527 -12.75 19.94 -6.41
C VAL A 527 -13.79 20.97 -5.97
N THR A 528 -15.01 20.86 -6.48
CA THR A 528 -16.07 21.82 -6.25
C THR A 528 -17.41 21.14 -6.03
N ILE A 529 -18.26 21.77 -5.21
CA ILE A 529 -19.67 21.42 -5.07
C ILE A 529 -20.45 22.70 -5.31
N ARG A 530 -21.33 22.71 -6.30
CA ARG A 530 -22.07 23.92 -6.67
C ARG A 530 -23.48 23.60 -7.14
N PRO A 531 -24.45 24.51 -6.98
CA PRO A 531 -25.75 24.34 -7.60
C PRO A 531 -25.60 24.20 -9.12
N ALA A 532 -26.41 23.34 -9.75
CA ALA A 532 -26.55 23.34 -11.19
C ALA A 532 -27.08 24.72 -11.61
N GLY A 533 -26.31 25.44 -12.45
CA GLY A 533 -26.70 26.76 -12.93
C GLY A 533 -28.03 26.72 -13.69
N THR A 534 -28.60 27.89 -14.00
CA THR A 534 -29.92 28.10 -14.62
C THR A 534 -30.13 27.52 -16.04
N GLY A 535 -29.30 26.56 -16.47
CA GLY A 535 -29.54 25.75 -17.67
C GLY A 535 -30.70 24.75 -17.49
N ARG A 536 -30.88 23.83 -18.44
CA ARG A 536 -31.94 22.80 -18.47
C ARG A 536 -31.99 21.83 -17.27
N ILE A 537 -31.11 21.98 -16.28
CA ILE A 537 -31.02 21.12 -15.10
C ILE A 537 -31.87 21.74 -13.98
N SER A 538 -32.56 20.93 -13.19
CA SER A 538 -33.45 21.42 -12.13
C SER A 538 -32.70 22.37 -11.19
N ARG A 539 -33.36 23.45 -10.73
CA ARG A 539 -32.80 24.39 -9.73
C ARG A 539 -32.42 23.71 -8.39
N SER A 540 -32.82 22.46 -8.21
CA SER A 540 -32.55 21.62 -7.04
C SER A 540 -31.34 20.71 -7.18
N ASP A 541 -30.63 20.69 -8.31
CA ASP A 541 -29.52 19.75 -8.49
C ASP A 541 -28.18 20.38 -8.11
N ILE A 542 -27.26 19.54 -7.68
CA ILE A 542 -25.91 19.87 -7.26
C ILE A 542 -24.92 19.19 -8.19
N ILE A 543 -23.96 19.95 -8.68
CA ILE A 543 -22.84 19.47 -9.46
C ILE A 543 -21.62 19.38 -8.53
N SER A 544 -21.23 18.15 -8.25
CA SER A 544 -20.05 17.82 -7.45
C SER A 544 -18.94 17.34 -8.39
N THR A 545 -17.88 18.14 -8.56
CA THR A 545 -16.71 17.79 -9.37
C THR A 545 -15.57 17.41 -8.44
N PHE A 546 -15.02 16.20 -8.60
CA PHE A 546 -13.86 15.67 -7.87
C PHE A 546 -12.80 15.19 -8.88
N GLY A 547 -11.87 16.07 -9.22
CA GLY A 547 -10.79 15.78 -10.17
C GLY A 547 -11.30 15.70 -11.62
N LYS A 548 -11.43 14.47 -12.15
CA LYS A 548 -11.98 14.22 -13.49
C LYS A 548 -13.44 13.78 -13.45
N SER A 549 -13.94 13.44 -12.26
CA SER A 549 -15.29 12.93 -12.08
C SER A 549 -16.23 14.07 -11.77
N THR A 550 -17.37 14.11 -12.45
CA THR A 550 -18.46 15.05 -12.17
C THR A 550 -19.71 14.25 -11.89
N TYR A 551 -20.38 14.61 -10.80
CA TYR A 551 -21.61 13.99 -10.34
C TYR A 551 -22.70 15.05 -10.31
N VAL A 552 -23.91 14.67 -10.71
CA VAL A 552 -25.10 15.54 -10.64
C VAL A 552 -26.08 14.88 -9.69
N GLU A 553 -26.18 15.39 -8.46
CA GLU A 553 -26.99 14.81 -7.40
C GLU A 553 -28.08 15.76 -6.91
N PRO A 554 -29.21 15.26 -6.35
CA PRO A 554 -30.22 16.11 -5.76
C PRO A 554 -29.67 16.91 -4.57
N PHE A 555 -30.23 18.09 -4.34
CA PHE A 555 -29.96 18.88 -3.14
C PHE A 555 -30.33 18.10 -1.88
N LEU A 556 -29.32 17.86 -1.04
CA LEU A 556 -29.48 17.28 0.28
C LEU A 556 -29.42 18.37 1.35
N SER A 557 -30.54 18.58 2.06
CA SER A 557 -30.57 19.38 3.29
C SER A 557 -30.41 18.49 4.52
N ARG A 558 -29.71 18.99 5.53
CA ARG A 558 -29.60 18.34 6.85
C ARG A 558 -30.97 18.15 7.51
N SER A 559 -31.93 19.05 7.32
CA SER A 559 -33.29 18.88 7.85
C SER A 559 -34.14 17.90 7.04
N GLY A 560 -33.76 17.65 5.78
CA GLY A 560 -34.47 16.74 4.88
C GLY A 560 -34.23 15.26 5.18
N VAL A 561 -33.14 14.93 5.88
CA VAL A 561 -32.84 13.56 6.33
C VAL A 561 -32.56 13.56 7.83
N PRO A 562 -33.48 13.01 8.64
CA PRO A 562 -33.29 12.96 10.07
C PRO A 562 -32.11 12.09 10.51
N GLY A 563 -31.47 12.46 11.61
CA GLY A 563 -30.30 11.73 12.12
C GLY A 563 -28.99 12.06 11.39
N LEU A 564 -29.00 13.00 10.44
CA LEU A 564 -27.76 13.55 9.87
C LEU A 564 -27.02 14.42 10.89
N VAL A 565 -25.80 14.01 11.18
CA VAL A 565 -24.85 14.72 12.04
C VAL A 565 -23.61 15.05 11.20
N LEU A 566 -23.01 16.23 11.42
CA LEU A 566 -21.77 16.57 10.73
C LEU A 566 -20.66 15.64 11.20
N VAL A 567 -19.77 15.24 10.29
CA VAL A 567 -18.64 14.37 10.60
C VAL A 567 -17.74 15.00 11.67
N LYS A 568 -17.61 16.33 11.69
CA LYS A 568 -16.87 17.04 12.74
C LYS A 568 -17.42 16.84 14.14
N ASP A 569 -18.73 16.63 14.26
CA ASP A 569 -19.42 16.42 15.53
C ASP A 569 -19.46 14.92 15.90
N ALA A 570 -19.73 14.05 14.92
CA ALA A 570 -19.91 12.62 15.14
C ALA A 570 -18.60 11.81 15.19
N MET A 571 -17.54 12.32 14.58
CA MET A 571 -16.23 11.66 14.44
C MET A 571 -15.09 12.68 14.62
N PRO A 572 -14.95 13.29 15.80
CA PRO A 572 -13.94 14.33 16.05
C PRO A 572 -12.50 13.82 15.80
N GLU A 573 -12.24 12.53 16.02
CA GLU A 573 -10.97 11.86 15.70
C GLU A 573 -10.66 11.91 14.21
N LEU A 574 -11.67 11.68 13.37
CA LEU A 574 -11.53 11.77 11.92
C LEU A 574 -11.38 13.24 11.51
N TRP A 575 -12.13 14.15 12.13
CA TRP A 575 -12.07 15.58 11.81
C TRP A 575 -10.74 16.25 12.12
N LYS A 576 -10.06 15.86 13.20
CA LYS A 576 -8.73 16.39 13.58
C LYS A 576 -7.68 16.23 12.47
N THR A 577 -7.88 15.27 11.58
CA THR A 577 -6.98 14.96 10.47
C THR A 577 -7.29 15.72 9.19
N VAL A 578 -8.42 16.42 9.14
CA VAL A 578 -8.85 17.16 7.97
C VAL A 578 -7.93 18.37 7.76
N ASP A 579 -7.43 18.47 6.54
CA ASP A 579 -6.59 19.57 6.09
C ASP A 579 -7.43 20.84 5.89
N SER A 580 -6.90 22.00 6.31
CA SER A 580 -7.59 23.29 6.12
C SER A 580 -7.95 23.57 4.66
N ASN A 581 -7.17 23.06 3.70
CA ASN A 581 -7.45 23.22 2.28
C ASN A 581 -8.69 22.44 1.81
N THR A 582 -9.19 21.52 2.63
CA THR A 582 -10.41 20.73 2.35
C THR A 582 -11.62 21.16 3.17
N TYR A 583 -11.47 22.13 4.09
CA TYR A 583 -12.52 22.52 5.04
C TYR A 583 -13.81 22.94 4.35
N ASP A 584 -13.73 23.74 3.28
CA ASP A 584 -14.90 24.22 2.56
C ASP A 584 -15.84 23.08 2.12
N ILE A 585 -15.26 21.93 1.74
CA ILE A 585 -15.99 20.72 1.30
C ILE A 585 -16.31 19.82 2.50
N MET A 586 -15.33 19.57 3.37
CA MET A 586 -15.46 18.59 4.44
C MET A 586 -16.35 19.08 5.58
N ASP A 587 -16.52 20.38 5.78
CA ASP A 587 -17.45 20.94 6.79
C ASP A 587 -18.92 20.60 6.49
N ARG A 588 -19.19 20.10 5.27
CA ARG A 588 -20.49 19.61 4.82
C ARG A 588 -20.63 18.10 4.87
N ALA A 589 -19.56 17.39 5.20
CA ALA A 589 -19.59 15.95 5.31
C ALA A 589 -20.50 15.56 6.48
N VAL A 590 -21.45 14.67 6.22
CA VAL A 590 -22.40 14.15 7.20
C VAL A 590 -22.34 12.64 7.29
N ILE A 591 -22.69 12.15 8.47
CA ILE A 591 -22.97 10.75 8.74
C ILE A 591 -24.38 10.62 9.29
N MET A 592 -25.05 9.55 8.92
CA MET A 592 -26.31 9.10 9.49
C MET A 592 -26.01 7.93 10.41
N SER A 593 -26.38 8.06 11.68
CA SER A 593 -26.31 6.99 12.68
C SER A 593 -27.71 6.73 13.23
N ALA A 594 -28.12 5.46 13.27
CA ALA A 594 -29.43 4.99 13.70
C ALA A 594 -29.84 5.45 15.11
#